data_AF-A0A822B9L8-F1
#
_entry.id   AF-A0A822B9L8-F1
#
_cell.length_a   1.000
_cell.length_b   1.000
_cell.length_c   1.000
_cell.angle_alpha   90.00
_cell.angle_beta   90.00
_cell.angle_gamma   90.00
#
_symmetry.space_group_name_H-M   'P 1'
#
loop_
_entity.id
_entity.type
_entity.pdbx_description
1 polymer ?
#
loop_
_entity_poly.entity_id
_entity_poly.type
_entity_poly.pdbx_seq_one_letter_code
_entity_poly.pdbx_strand_id
1 'polypeptide(L)'
;MKLSQQYETIVGEQSVQLSGGEKQRIALARALLKKPNLLLLDEPTSALDNASEKIVQEALECSCAGRTTIVIAHRLKTIQNAHRIYVFANGNIIEQGTHATLVAKKDSKYRQMMEAQQVERTENEIDERVLGVQLEQNQNQTRIGVLASRVIQHTAFSVSGSKLTQRIRAKAFAQLLRQEMAYFDLPENRSGSVCNRLSSEALAIQELLGARLGVICEAFATIGFGFSLGFFYSWLLTLILFVYSICMFLISFFQIRWQAQLNKRSEGIFGQASA
;
A
#
# COMPACT_ATOMS: atom_id res chain seq x y z
N MET A 1 -15.08 17.37 -0.29
CA MET A 1 -14.61 16.96 -1.63
C MET A 1 -14.10 18.21 -2.34
N LYS A 2 -12.83 18.26 -2.78
CA LYS A 2 -12.30 19.36 -3.60
C LYS A 2 -12.00 18.81 -4.99
N LEU A 3 -12.96 18.96 -5.91
CA LEU A 3 -12.78 18.63 -7.32
C LEU A 3 -12.18 19.83 -8.06
N SER A 4 -11.28 19.59 -9.02
CA SER A 4 -10.56 20.63 -9.77
C SER A 4 -11.49 21.57 -10.54
N GLN A 5 -12.57 21.03 -11.12
CA GLN A 5 -13.58 21.79 -11.88
C GLN A 5 -14.91 21.93 -11.12
N GLN A 6 -14.92 21.66 -9.81
CA GLN A 6 -16.12 21.74 -8.97
C GLN A 6 -17.32 21.00 -9.61
N TYR A 7 -18.45 21.68 -9.86
CA TYR A 7 -19.67 21.12 -10.43
C TYR A 7 -19.58 20.72 -11.92
N GLU A 8 -18.61 21.26 -12.65
CA GLU A 8 -18.40 20.96 -14.07
C GLU A 8 -17.59 19.67 -14.29
N THR A 9 -17.10 19.05 -13.20
CA THR A 9 -16.31 17.83 -13.26
C THR A 9 -17.14 16.67 -13.84
N ILE A 10 -16.67 16.10 -14.96
CA ILE A 10 -17.29 14.92 -15.57
C ILE A 10 -17.00 13.70 -14.68
N VAL A 11 -18.05 13.04 -14.20
CA VAL A 11 -17.97 11.83 -13.36
C VAL A 11 -18.48 10.60 -14.12
N GLY A 12 -17.71 9.52 -14.16
CA GLY A 12 -18.01 8.36 -15.00
C GLY A 12 -16.86 7.37 -15.10
N GLU A 13 -17.06 6.28 -15.85
CA GLU A 13 -16.11 5.17 -15.98
C GLU A 13 -14.82 5.56 -16.71
N GLN A 14 -14.89 6.55 -17.62
CA GLN A 14 -13.77 7.09 -18.39
C GLN A 14 -13.20 8.39 -17.79
N SER A 15 -13.64 8.80 -16.60
CA SER A 15 -13.25 10.08 -15.97
C SER A 15 -13.01 9.92 -14.46
N VAL A 16 -13.18 10.99 -13.67
CA VAL A 16 -12.98 10.94 -12.21
C VAL A 16 -13.97 9.96 -11.60
N GLN A 17 -13.42 8.89 -11.00
CA GLN A 17 -14.21 7.90 -10.29
C GLN A 17 -14.53 8.39 -8.87
N LEU A 18 -15.82 8.38 -8.55
CA LEU A 18 -16.33 8.68 -7.22
C LEU A 18 -16.34 7.41 -6.37
N SER A 19 -16.04 7.55 -5.08
CA SER A 19 -16.28 6.50 -4.10
C SER A 19 -17.76 6.15 -3.99
N GLY A 20 -18.08 4.98 -3.43
CA GLY A 20 -19.47 4.54 -3.21
C GLY A 20 -20.29 5.57 -2.42
N GLY A 21 -19.74 6.08 -1.32
CA GLY A 21 -20.38 7.11 -0.50
C GLY A 21 -20.54 8.47 -1.20
N GLU A 22 -19.61 8.86 -2.08
CA GLU A 22 -19.76 10.06 -2.89
C GLU A 22 -20.89 9.93 -3.92
N LYS A 23 -20.97 8.79 -4.61
CA LYS A 23 -22.09 8.50 -5.53
C LYS A 23 -23.43 8.51 -4.80
N GLN A 24 -23.48 7.91 -3.61
CA GLN A 24 -24.69 7.87 -2.78
C GLN A 24 -25.13 9.28 -2.35
N ARG A 25 -24.20 10.16 -1.94
CA ARG A 25 -24.52 11.56 -1.60
C ARG A 25 -25.07 12.36 -2.78
N ILE A 26 -24.52 12.17 -3.98
CA ILE A 26 -25.02 12.83 -5.19
C ILE A 26 -26.42 12.32 -5.55
N ALA A 27 -26.66 11.00 -5.46
CA ALA A 27 -27.97 10.41 -5.70
C ALA A 27 -29.02 10.95 -4.70
N LEU A 28 -28.65 11.06 -3.42
CA LEU A 28 -29.50 11.64 -2.40
C LEU A 28 -29.80 13.11 -2.68
N ALA A 29 -28.78 13.93 -2.98
CA ALA A 29 -28.98 15.34 -3.34
C ALA A 29 -29.93 15.50 -4.53
N ARG A 30 -29.80 14.66 -5.58
CA ARG A 30 -30.71 14.63 -6.72
C ARG A 30 -32.15 14.34 -6.33
N ALA A 31 -32.37 13.37 -5.43
CA ALA A 31 -33.70 13.04 -4.93
C ALA A 31 -34.32 14.20 -4.13
N LEU A 32 -33.53 14.85 -3.28
CA LEU A 32 -33.96 15.97 -2.44
C LEU A 32 -34.29 17.23 -3.25
N LEU A 33 -33.49 17.54 -4.28
CA LEU A 33 -33.72 18.69 -5.17
C LEU A 33 -35.06 18.62 -5.90
N LYS A 34 -35.55 17.41 -6.20
CA LYS A 34 -36.84 17.20 -6.88
C LYS A 34 -38.05 17.53 -5.98
N LYS A 35 -37.83 17.72 -4.67
CA LYS A 35 -38.87 17.99 -3.68
C LYS A 35 -40.08 17.00 -3.74
N PRO A 36 -39.88 15.67 -3.67
CA PRO A 36 -40.97 14.69 -3.75
C PRO A 36 -41.90 14.71 -2.52
N ASN A 37 -43.18 14.37 -2.71
CA ASN A 37 -44.16 14.19 -1.62
C ASN A 37 -43.99 12.84 -0.89
N LEU A 38 -43.47 11.83 -1.61
CA LEU A 38 -43.13 10.50 -1.10
C LEU A 38 -41.64 10.23 -1.35
N LEU A 39 -40.88 9.96 -0.29
CA LEU A 39 -39.45 9.65 -0.35
C LEU A 39 -39.23 8.20 0.08
N LEU A 40 -38.59 7.41 -0.79
CA LEU A 40 -38.19 6.04 -0.49
C LEU A 40 -36.67 6.02 -0.34
N LEU A 41 -36.18 5.56 0.81
CA LEU A 41 -34.76 5.47 1.12
C LEU A 41 -34.42 4.01 1.39
N ASP A 42 -33.69 3.40 0.46
CA ASP A 42 -33.16 2.06 0.63
C ASP A 42 -31.69 2.17 1.08
N GLU A 43 -31.44 1.83 2.34
CA GLU A 43 -30.15 1.93 3.01
C GLU A 43 -29.35 3.21 2.70
N PRO A 44 -29.88 4.42 2.99
CA PRO A 44 -29.33 5.69 2.52
C PRO A 44 -27.93 6.03 3.08
N THR A 45 -27.44 5.28 4.07
CA THR A 45 -26.17 5.51 4.76
C THR A 45 -25.19 4.33 4.68
N SER A 46 -25.52 3.25 3.94
CA SER A 46 -24.71 2.01 3.92
C SER A 46 -23.29 2.19 3.36
N ALA A 47 -23.10 3.02 2.33
CA ALA A 47 -21.79 3.23 1.71
C ALA A 47 -21.05 4.48 2.22
N LEU A 48 -21.50 5.08 3.34
CA LEU A 48 -20.87 6.27 3.93
C LEU A 48 -19.93 5.92 5.08
N ASP A 49 -18.84 6.70 5.17
CA ASP A 49 -17.93 6.71 6.31
C ASP A 49 -18.59 7.35 7.56
N ASN A 50 -18.08 7.00 8.75
CA ASN A 50 -18.66 7.45 10.03
C ASN A 50 -18.73 8.99 10.18
N ALA A 51 -17.78 9.73 9.61
CA ALA A 51 -17.77 11.20 9.70
C ALA A 51 -18.81 11.83 8.74
N SER A 52 -18.90 11.35 7.50
CA SER A 52 -19.91 11.82 6.54
C SER A 52 -21.33 11.38 6.89
N GLU A 53 -21.50 10.22 7.52
CA GLU A 53 -22.81 9.68 7.89
C GLU A 53 -23.58 10.65 8.78
N LYS A 54 -22.95 11.20 9.83
CA LYS A 54 -23.62 12.11 10.77
C LYS A 54 -24.20 13.34 10.06
N ILE A 55 -23.40 13.94 9.17
CA ILE A 55 -23.79 15.13 8.40
C ILE A 55 -24.96 14.80 7.47
N VAL A 56 -24.91 13.65 6.81
CA VAL A 56 -25.96 13.22 5.87
C VAL A 56 -27.24 12.83 6.60
N GLN A 57 -27.13 12.22 7.77
CA GLN A 57 -28.27 11.88 8.62
C GLN A 57 -29.02 13.14 9.10
N GLU A 58 -28.30 14.17 9.56
CA GLU A 58 -28.90 15.46 9.94
C GLU A 58 -29.63 16.11 8.75
N ALA A 59 -29.03 16.10 7.56
CA ALA A 59 -29.66 16.62 6.34
C ALA A 59 -30.91 15.82 5.91
N LEU A 60 -30.87 14.50 6.08
CA LEU A 60 -32.01 13.61 5.83
C LEU A 60 -33.16 13.90 6.79
N GLU A 61 -32.89 14.07 8.08
CA GLU A 61 -33.91 14.38 9.09
C GLU A 61 -34.65 15.69 8.77
N CYS A 62 -33.90 16.76 8.46
CA CYS A 62 -34.49 18.02 8.02
C CYS A 62 -35.32 17.86 6.72
N SER A 63 -34.87 17.01 5.80
CA SER A 63 -35.53 16.80 4.51
C SER A 63 -36.78 15.91 4.59
N CYS A 64 -36.87 15.05 5.61
CA CYS A 64 -38.04 14.21 5.87
C CYS A 64 -39.20 15.00 6.49
N ALA A 65 -38.93 16.18 7.06
CA ALA A 65 -39.96 17.01 7.65
C ALA A 65 -41.01 17.45 6.59
N GLY A 66 -42.28 17.20 6.90
CA GLY A 66 -43.41 17.61 6.04
C GLY A 66 -43.68 16.72 4.83
N ARG A 67 -43.09 15.51 4.76
CA ARG A 67 -43.28 14.54 3.65
C ARG A 67 -43.47 13.13 4.18
N THR A 68 -44.03 12.25 3.36
CA THR A 68 -44.06 10.82 3.68
C THR A 68 -42.73 10.20 3.30
N THR A 69 -41.98 9.68 4.28
CA THR A 69 -40.72 8.98 4.05
C THR A 69 -40.80 7.53 4.51
N ILE A 70 -40.41 6.60 3.64
CA ILE A 70 -40.23 5.18 3.99
C ILE A 70 -38.73 4.91 3.93
N VAL A 71 -38.19 4.39 5.03
CA VAL A 71 -36.76 4.08 5.14
C VAL A 71 -36.59 2.59 5.42
N ILE A 72 -35.80 1.94 4.58
CA ILE A 72 -35.25 0.60 4.81
C ILE A 72 -33.84 0.83 5.34
N ALA A 73 -33.56 0.40 6.56
CA ALA A 73 -32.27 0.60 7.18
C ALA A 73 -31.85 -0.63 7.95
N HIS A 74 -30.57 -0.97 7.86
CA HIS A 74 -29.90 -1.85 8.80
C HIS A 74 -29.26 -1.06 9.96
N ARG A 75 -29.12 0.27 9.86
CA ARG A 75 -28.46 1.08 10.90
C ARG A 75 -29.43 1.54 11.97
N LEU A 76 -29.10 1.20 13.21
CA LEU A 76 -29.95 1.46 14.36
C LEU A 76 -30.31 2.95 14.57
N LYS A 77 -29.35 3.86 14.40
CA LYS A 77 -29.58 5.31 14.60
C LYS A 77 -30.64 5.87 13.65
N THR A 78 -30.70 5.38 12.41
CA THR A 78 -31.69 5.80 11.41
C THR A 78 -33.10 5.30 11.77
N ILE A 79 -33.21 4.15 12.45
CA ILE A 79 -34.49 3.53 12.81
C ILE A 79 -35.06 4.13 14.11
N GLN A 80 -34.21 4.51 15.07
CA GLN A 80 -34.63 5.04 16.37
C GLN A 80 -35.50 6.30 16.28
N ASN A 81 -35.21 7.18 15.31
CA ASN A 81 -35.91 8.45 15.12
C ASN A 81 -37.20 8.31 14.29
N ALA A 82 -37.59 7.09 13.90
CA ALA A 82 -38.78 6.87 13.08
C ALA A 82 -40.07 7.04 13.91
N HIS A 83 -41.05 7.72 13.33
CA HIS A 83 -42.40 7.85 13.90
C HIS A 83 -43.10 6.50 14.07
N ARG A 84 -42.82 5.56 13.16
CA ARG A 84 -43.36 4.20 13.20
C ARG A 84 -42.37 3.23 12.56
N ILE A 85 -42.14 2.12 13.24
CA ILE A 85 -41.24 1.04 12.83
C ILE A 85 -42.09 -0.16 12.47
N TYR A 86 -41.76 -0.81 11.36
CA TYR A 86 -42.37 -2.05 10.89
C TYR A 86 -41.28 -3.12 10.79
N VAL A 87 -41.48 -4.24 11.48
CA VAL A 87 -40.54 -5.37 11.48
C VAL A 87 -41.09 -6.46 10.59
N PHE A 88 -40.30 -6.85 9.60
CA PHE A 88 -40.65 -7.92 8.67
C PHE A 88 -39.97 -9.24 9.08
N ALA A 89 -40.70 -10.34 8.96
CA ALA A 89 -40.15 -11.69 9.00
C ALA A 89 -40.95 -12.59 8.04
N ASN A 90 -40.24 -13.39 7.23
CA ASN A 90 -40.83 -14.32 6.25
C ASN A 90 -41.90 -13.66 5.35
N GLY A 91 -41.64 -12.42 4.91
CA GLY A 91 -42.56 -11.67 4.04
C GLY A 91 -43.77 -11.04 4.73
N ASN A 92 -43.94 -11.22 6.04
CA ASN A 92 -45.05 -10.68 6.82
C ASN A 92 -44.58 -9.64 7.84
N ILE A 93 -45.43 -8.66 8.17
CA ILE A 93 -45.19 -7.70 9.25
C ILE A 93 -45.52 -8.39 10.57
N ILE A 94 -44.49 -8.69 11.37
CA ILE A 94 -44.65 -9.35 12.68
C ILE A 94 -44.86 -8.35 13.82
N GLU A 95 -44.28 -7.15 13.69
CA GLU A 95 -44.36 -6.12 14.73
C GLU A 95 -44.48 -4.74 14.11
N GLN A 96 -45.23 -3.87 14.78
CA GLN A 96 -45.33 -2.46 14.44
C GLN A 96 -45.43 -1.62 15.72
N GLY A 97 -44.79 -0.46 15.75
CA GLY A 97 -44.83 0.43 16.92
C GLY A 97 -43.81 1.55 16.85
N THR A 98 -43.66 2.28 17.95
CA THR A 98 -42.54 3.22 18.14
C THR A 98 -41.36 2.50 18.77
N HIS A 99 -40.16 3.07 18.66
CA HIS A 99 -38.94 2.53 19.27
C HIS A 99 -39.15 2.15 20.75
N ALA A 100 -39.72 3.06 21.55
CA ALA A 100 -39.98 2.83 22.97
C ALA A 100 -40.90 1.61 23.21
N THR A 101 -41.96 1.46 22.41
CA THR A 101 -42.91 0.34 22.59
C THR A 101 -42.34 -1.02 22.17
N LEU A 102 -41.46 -1.04 21.17
CA LEU A 102 -40.85 -2.29 20.67
C LEU A 102 -39.73 -2.76 21.59
N VAL A 103 -38.90 -1.84 22.12
CA VAL A 103 -37.82 -2.19 23.07
C VAL A 103 -38.38 -2.67 24.42
N ALA A 104 -39.51 -2.12 24.87
CA ALA A 104 -40.12 -2.52 26.15
C ALA A 104 -40.64 -3.98 26.14
N LYS A 105 -40.97 -4.53 24.98
CA LYS A 105 -41.41 -5.93 24.83
C LYS A 105 -40.19 -6.85 24.91
N LYS A 106 -40.16 -7.75 25.90
CA LYS A 106 -39.06 -8.72 26.06
C LYS A 106 -38.91 -9.66 24.86
N ASP A 107 -40.02 -10.08 24.25
CA ASP A 107 -40.02 -11.02 23.12
C ASP A 107 -39.97 -10.32 21.75
N SER A 108 -39.65 -9.03 21.68
CA SER A 108 -39.64 -8.30 20.41
C SER A 108 -38.47 -8.73 19.52
N LYS A 109 -38.77 -9.05 18.25
CA LYS A 109 -37.74 -9.35 17.25
C LYS A 109 -36.87 -8.14 16.95
N TYR A 110 -37.45 -6.93 16.98
CA TYR A 110 -36.71 -5.68 16.86
C TYR A 110 -35.63 -5.56 17.96
N ARG A 111 -36.00 -5.85 19.21
CA ARG A 111 -35.07 -5.81 20.34
C ARG A 111 -33.91 -6.81 20.17
N GLN A 112 -34.19 -8.03 19.72
CA GLN A 112 -33.14 -9.03 19.46
C GLN A 112 -32.16 -8.56 18.38
N MET A 113 -32.67 -7.95 17.29
CA MET A 113 -31.80 -7.39 16.23
C MET A 113 -30.93 -6.25 16.75
N MET A 114 -31.46 -5.43 17.65
CA MET A 114 -30.70 -4.36 18.29
C MET A 114 -29.58 -4.86 19.19
N GLU A 115 -29.88 -5.84 20.04
CA GLU A 115 -28.90 -6.41 20.96
C GLU A 115 -27.78 -7.11 20.18
N ALA A 116 -28.11 -7.85 19.12
CA ALA A 116 -27.14 -8.48 18.23
C ALA A 116 -26.18 -7.45 17.60
N GLN A 117 -26.69 -6.33 17.10
CA GLN A 117 -25.85 -5.28 16.50
C GLN A 117 -24.95 -4.56 17.51
N GLN A 118 -25.37 -4.41 18.76
CA GLN A 118 -24.55 -3.80 19.82
C GLN A 118 -23.41 -4.73 20.26
N VAL A 119 -23.69 -6.03 20.37
CA VAL A 119 -22.69 -7.05 20.70
C VAL A 119 -21.65 -7.14 19.59
N GLU A 120 -22.06 -7.28 18.33
CA GLU A 120 -21.13 -7.32 17.18
C GLU A 120 -20.24 -6.08 17.10
N ARG A 121 -20.78 -4.89 17.35
CA ARG A 121 -19.99 -3.66 17.33
C ARG A 121 -18.98 -3.60 18.48
N THR A 122 -19.37 -4.05 19.67
CA THR A 122 -18.51 -4.03 20.85
C THR A 122 -17.40 -5.08 20.76
N GLU A 123 -17.71 -6.29 20.27
CA GLU A 123 -16.72 -7.34 20.02
C GLU A 123 -15.70 -6.91 18.97
N ASN A 124 -16.15 -6.36 17.83
CA ASN A 124 -15.24 -5.87 16.79
C ASN A 124 -14.35 -4.71 17.28
N GLU A 125 -14.89 -3.75 18.05
CA GLU A 125 -14.11 -2.63 18.60
C GLU A 125 -13.08 -3.09 19.65
N ILE A 126 -13.36 -4.15 20.41
CA ILE A 126 -12.42 -4.74 21.39
C ILE A 126 -11.35 -5.56 20.68
N ASP A 127 -11.74 -6.44 19.74
CA ASP A 127 -10.82 -7.27 18.99
C ASP A 127 -9.87 -6.42 18.15
N GLU A 128 -10.36 -5.37 17.47
CA GLU A 128 -9.51 -4.48 16.66
C GLU A 128 -8.50 -3.70 17.51
N ARG A 129 -8.90 -3.26 18.71
CA ARG A 129 -7.98 -2.57 19.65
C ARG A 129 -6.94 -3.50 20.25
N VAL A 130 -7.34 -4.69 20.70
CA VAL A 130 -6.43 -5.67 21.29
C VAL A 130 -5.44 -6.18 20.25
N LEU A 131 -5.93 -6.54 19.06
CA LEU A 131 -5.08 -6.99 17.96
C LEU A 131 -4.14 -5.87 17.49
N GLY A 132 -4.63 -4.62 17.40
CA GLY A 132 -3.84 -3.45 17.04
C GLY A 132 -2.66 -3.21 17.99
N VAL A 133 -2.89 -3.23 19.30
CA VAL A 133 -1.83 -3.05 20.31
C VAL A 133 -0.81 -4.19 20.28
N GLN A 134 -1.27 -5.44 20.14
CA GLN A 134 -0.39 -6.61 20.08
C GLN A 134 0.52 -6.59 18.84
N LEU A 135 -0.04 -6.18 17.69
CA LEU A 135 0.70 -6.06 16.44
C LEU A 135 1.72 -4.92 16.48
N GLU A 136 1.36 -3.75 17.01
CA GLU A 136 2.29 -2.62 17.14
C GLU A 136 3.48 -2.96 18.05
N GLN A 137 3.25 -3.65 19.18
CA GLN A 137 4.33 -4.07 20.08
C GLN A 137 5.26 -5.09 19.43
N ASN A 138 4.73 -6.11 18.75
CA ASN A 138 5.52 -7.13 18.06
C ASN A 138 6.26 -6.57 16.82
N GLN A 139 5.64 -5.63 16.10
CA GLN A 139 6.26 -4.94 14.97
C GLN A 139 7.40 -4.04 15.43
N ASN A 140 7.28 -3.33 16.56
CA ASN A 140 8.38 -2.49 17.04
C ASN A 140 9.61 -3.31 17.45
N GLN A 141 9.43 -4.44 18.16
CA GLN A 141 10.54 -5.32 18.55
C GLN A 141 11.26 -5.91 17.33
N THR A 142 10.51 -6.42 16.35
CA THR A 142 11.09 -6.97 15.12
C THR A 142 11.80 -5.90 14.29
N ARG A 143 11.25 -4.68 14.19
CA ARG A 143 11.87 -3.57 13.47
C ARG A 143 13.20 -3.14 14.08
N ILE A 144 13.28 -3.04 15.41
CA ILE A 144 14.52 -2.68 16.10
C ILE A 144 15.61 -3.73 15.86
N GLY A 145 15.27 -5.02 15.97
CA GLY A 145 16.21 -6.12 15.70
C GLY A 145 16.72 -6.14 14.26
N VAL A 146 15.83 -5.92 13.28
CA VAL A 146 16.19 -5.86 11.85
C VAL A 146 17.06 -4.64 11.53
N LEU A 147 16.80 -3.49 12.15
CA LEU A 147 17.64 -2.29 11.97
C LEU A 147 19.04 -2.53 12.53
N ALA A 148 19.15 -3.09 13.73
CA ALA A 148 20.44 -3.40 14.34
C ALA A 148 21.26 -4.39 13.49
N SER A 149 20.64 -5.49 13.03
CA SER A 149 21.34 -6.49 12.21
C SER A 149 21.82 -5.92 10.87
N ARG A 150 21.00 -5.10 10.20
CA ARG A 150 21.38 -4.46 8.93
C ARG A 150 22.53 -3.48 9.08
N VAL A 151 22.54 -2.67 10.13
CA VAL A 151 23.65 -1.74 10.41
C VAL A 151 24.94 -2.51 10.65
N ILE A 152 24.89 -3.59 11.44
CA ILE A 152 26.05 -4.44 11.71
C ILE A 152 26.58 -5.07 10.41
N GLN A 153 25.70 -5.64 9.58
CA GLN A 153 26.09 -6.25 8.31
C GLN A 153 26.76 -5.25 7.36
N HIS A 154 26.12 -4.10 7.11
CA HIS A 154 26.65 -3.09 6.18
C HIS A 154 28.00 -2.52 6.66
N THR A 155 28.13 -2.25 7.95
CA THR A 155 29.38 -1.73 8.51
C THR A 155 30.50 -2.76 8.44
N ALA A 156 30.22 -4.04 8.76
CA ALA A 156 31.20 -5.12 8.69
C ALA A 156 31.75 -5.32 7.26
N PHE A 157 30.86 -5.39 6.27
CA PHE A 157 31.26 -5.54 4.87
C PHE A 157 31.97 -4.29 4.32
N SER A 158 31.55 -3.09 4.73
CA SER A 158 32.22 -1.83 4.38
C SER A 158 33.65 -1.76 4.95
N VAL A 159 33.85 -2.16 6.21
CA VAL A 159 35.18 -2.24 6.84
C VAL A 159 36.06 -3.30 6.19
N SER A 160 35.49 -4.45 5.81
CA SER A 160 36.24 -5.48 5.08
C SER A 160 36.70 -4.96 3.70
N GLY A 161 35.81 -4.26 2.98
CA GLY A 161 36.12 -3.65 1.69
C GLY A 161 37.24 -2.60 1.77
N SER A 162 37.23 -1.74 2.80
CA SER A 162 38.28 -0.73 2.99
C SER A 162 39.64 -1.35 3.32
N LYS A 163 39.67 -2.38 4.19
CA LYS A 163 40.89 -3.15 4.50
C LYS A 163 41.46 -3.86 3.28
N LEU A 164 40.61 -4.46 2.46
CA LEU A 164 41.04 -5.10 1.20
C LEU A 164 41.63 -4.07 0.24
N THR A 165 40.99 -2.92 0.10
CA THR A 165 41.45 -1.83 -0.78
C THR A 165 42.79 -1.28 -0.33
N GLN A 166 43.01 -1.12 0.97
CA GLN A 166 44.30 -0.73 1.52
C GLN A 166 45.40 -1.74 1.16
N ARG A 167 45.12 -3.05 1.26
CA ARG A 167 46.07 -4.10 0.89
C ARG A 167 46.36 -4.12 -0.61
N ILE A 168 45.34 -3.94 -1.45
CA ILE A 168 45.49 -3.86 -2.91
C ILE A 168 46.36 -2.67 -3.27
N ARG A 169 46.06 -1.47 -2.73
CA ARG A 169 46.86 -0.26 -2.96
C ARG A 169 48.31 -0.42 -2.53
N ALA A 170 48.57 -0.97 -1.34
CA ALA A 170 49.93 -1.19 -0.85
C ALA A 170 50.71 -2.17 -1.72
N LYS A 171 50.10 -3.30 -2.13
CA LYS A 171 50.74 -4.29 -3.00
C LYS A 171 50.96 -3.76 -4.43
N ALA A 172 49.96 -3.08 -4.99
CA ALA A 172 50.05 -2.47 -6.32
C ALA A 172 51.15 -1.41 -6.36
N PHE A 173 51.23 -0.54 -5.35
CA PHE A 173 52.30 0.45 -5.24
C PHE A 173 53.69 -0.19 -5.10
N ALA A 174 53.82 -1.21 -4.23
CA ALA A 174 55.08 -1.92 -4.05
C ALA A 174 55.54 -2.65 -5.32
N GLN A 175 54.60 -3.19 -6.11
CA GLN A 175 54.91 -3.81 -7.41
C GLN A 175 55.24 -2.78 -8.48
N LEU A 176 54.59 -1.62 -8.45
CA LEU A 176 54.86 -0.52 -9.38
C LEU A 176 56.29 0.02 -9.21
N LEU A 177 56.76 0.16 -7.96
CA LEU A 177 58.14 0.59 -7.65
C LEU A 177 59.21 -0.42 -8.07
N ARG A 178 58.84 -1.67 -8.38
CA ARG A 178 59.76 -2.72 -8.85
C ARG A 178 59.84 -2.80 -10.38
N GLN A 179 59.06 -2.00 -11.09
CA GLN A 179 59.08 -1.99 -12.56
C GLN A 179 60.30 -1.24 -13.12
N GLU A 180 60.75 -1.68 -14.29
CA GLU A 180 61.87 -1.07 -15.01
C GLU A 180 61.49 0.29 -15.59
N MET A 181 62.47 1.17 -15.86
CA MET A 181 62.23 2.52 -16.39
C MET A 181 61.45 2.50 -17.72
N ALA A 182 61.70 1.50 -18.58
CA ALA A 182 60.99 1.32 -19.85
C ALA A 182 59.47 1.11 -19.69
N TYR A 183 59.01 0.61 -18.54
CA TYR A 183 57.58 0.47 -18.26
C TYR A 183 56.87 1.82 -18.17
N PHE A 184 57.56 2.84 -17.63
CA PHE A 184 57.04 4.20 -17.44
C PHE A 184 57.13 5.07 -18.71
N ASP A 185 57.90 4.64 -19.70
CA ASP A 185 58.02 5.33 -21.00
C ASP A 185 56.81 5.09 -21.90
N LEU A 186 56.01 4.04 -21.63
CA LEU A 186 54.78 3.75 -22.37
C LEU A 186 53.72 4.85 -22.13
N PRO A 187 53.01 5.31 -23.19
CA PRO A 187 52.00 6.36 -23.06
C PRO A 187 50.83 5.98 -22.13
N GLU A 188 50.57 4.68 -21.94
CA GLU A 188 49.56 4.13 -21.05
C GLU A 188 49.95 4.19 -19.56
N ASN A 189 51.24 4.21 -19.24
CA ASN A 189 51.78 4.12 -17.86
C ASN A 189 52.38 5.42 -17.36
N ARG A 190 52.00 6.55 -17.97
CA ARG A 190 52.37 7.88 -17.48
C ARG A 190 51.93 8.04 -16.02
N SER A 191 52.67 8.83 -15.25
CA SER A 191 52.41 9.06 -13.83
C SER A 191 50.93 9.44 -13.51
N GLY A 192 50.27 10.18 -14.41
CA GLY A 192 48.86 10.55 -14.27
C GLY A 192 47.87 9.37 -14.40
N SER A 193 48.08 8.46 -15.36
CA SER A 193 47.20 7.29 -15.53
C SER A 193 47.38 6.30 -14.38
N VAL A 194 48.63 6.06 -13.95
CA VAL A 194 48.95 5.20 -12.81
C VAL A 194 48.34 5.72 -11.50
N CYS A 195 48.42 7.04 -11.26
CA CYS A 195 47.78 7.67 -10.10
C CYS A 195 46.26 7.50 -10.15
N ASN A 196 45.65 7.66 -11.33
CA ASN A 196 44.22 7.45 -11.50
C ASN A 196 43.82 5.99 -11.23
N ARG A 197 44.61 5.00 -11.67
CA ARG A 197 44.37 3.58 -11.39
C ARG A 197 44.46 3.26 -9.89
N LEU A 198 45.51 3.74 -9.21
CA LEU A 198 45.67 3.52 -7.77
C LEU A 198 44.57 4.19 -6.93
N SER A 199 44.07 5.33 -7.37
CA SER A 199 43.02 6.06 -6.68
C SER A 199 41.62 5.57 -7.07
N SER A 200 41.22 5.77 -8.33
CA SER A 200 39.85 5.57 -8.84
C SER A 200 39.50 4.09 -9.04
N GLU A 201 40.34 3.30 -9.71
CA GLU A 201 40.02 1.88 -9.95
C GLU A 201 39.99 1.08 -8.64
N ALA A 202 40.89 1.40 -7.71
CA ALA A 202 40.88 0.81 -6.37
C ALA A 202 39.61 1.15 -5.56
N LEU A 203 39.05 2.36 -5.72
CA LEU A 203 37.78 2.74 -5.09
C LEU A 203 36.59 2.02 -5.73
N ALA A 204 36.59 1.84 -7.05
CA ALA A 204 35.55 1.06 -7.73
C ALA A 204 35.53 -0.40 -7.22
N ILE A 205 36.70 -0.99 -7.01
CA ILE A 205 36.86 -2.32 -6.39
C ILE A 205 36.29 -2.33 -4.96
N GLN A 206 36.54 -1.28 -4.16
CA GLN A 206 36.00 -1.16 -2.80
C GLN A 206 34.47 -1.18 -2.78
N GLU A 207 33.82 -0.46 -3.70
CA GLU A 207 32.36 -0.37 -3.76
C GLU A 207 31.73 -1.71 -4.15
N LEU A 208 32.32 -2.37 -5.13
CA LEU A 208 31.87 -3.68 -5.64
C LEU A 208 32.01 -4.78 -4.57
N LEU A 209 33.16 -4.87 -3.90
CA LEU A 209 33.43 -5.93 -2.93
C LEU A 209 32.93 -5.63 -1.52
N GLY A 210 32.87 -4.35 -1.13
CA GLY A 210 32.39 -3.95 0.18
C GLY A 210 30.86 -3.99 0.25
N ALA A 211 30.20 -2.99 -0.30
CA ALA A 211 28.77 -2.78 -0.08
C ALA A 211 27.88 -3.77 -0.88
N ARG A 212 28.24 -4.10 -2.13
CA ARG A 212 27.36 -4.90 -2.99
C ARG A 212 27.35 -6.38 -2.63
N LEU A 213 28.48 -6.95 -2.20
CA LEU A 213 28.53 -8.35 -1.77
C LEU A 213 27.59 -8.63 -0.59
N GLY A 214 27.50 -7.72 0.37
CA GLY A 214 26.58 -7.84 1.50
C GLY A 214 25.12 -7.94 1.06
N VAL A 215 24.70 -7.07 0.13
CA VAL A 215 23.34 -7.05 -0.43
C VAL A 215 23.05 -8.31 -1.25
N ILE A 216 24.03 -8.79 -2.02
CA ILE A 216 23.89 -10.01 -2.82
C ILE A 216 23.70 -11.23 -1.90
N CYS A 217 24.48 -11.35 -0.83
CA CYS A 217 24.32 -12.42 0.15
C CYS A 217 22.95 -12.37 0.84
N GLU A 218 22.46 -11.17 1.21
CA GLU A 218 21.12 -10.99 1.78
C GLU A 218 20.02 -11.42 0.80
N ALA A 219 20.16 -11.08 -0.48
CA ALA A 219 19.19 -11.46 -1.50
C ALA A 219 19.10 -12.99 -1.64
N PHE A 220 20.23 -13.69 -1.68
CA PHE A 220 20.24 -15.15 -1.74
C PHE A 220 19.64 -15.80 -0.48
N ALA A 221 19.98 -15.28 0.71
CA ALA A 221 19.43 -15.78 1.97
C ALA A 221 17.92 -15.60 2.03
N THR A 222 17.44 -14.42 1.62
CA THR A 222 16.01 -14.08 1.63
C THR A 222 15.22 -14.94 0.65
N ILE A 223 15.72 -15.12 -0.58
CA ILE A 223 15.11 -16.00 -1.57
C ILE A 223 15.09 -17.44 -1.02
N GLY A 224 16.21 -17.95 -0.52
CA GLY A 224 16.30 -19.32 0.00
C GLY A 224 15.33 -19.58 1.15
N PHE A 225 15.27 -18.68 2.14
CA PHE A 225 14.38 -18.81 3.28
C PHE A 225 12.91 -18.65 2.90
N GLY A 226 12.58 -17.69 2.02
CA GLY A 226 11.24 -17.49 1.50
C GLY A 226 10.71 -18.71 0.73
N PHE A 227 11.54 -19.30 -0.13
CA PHE A 227 11.19 -20.55 -0.82
C PHE A 227 11.01 -21.71 0.14
N SER A 228 11.91 -21.85 1.12
CA SER A 228 11.85 -22.94 2.10
C SER A 228 10.57 -22.88 2.95
N LEU A 229 10.20 -21.69 3.44
CA LEU A 229 8.95 -21.48 4.16
C LEU A 229 7.71 -21.66 3.26
N GLY A 230 7.76 -21.20 2.01
CA GLY A 230 6.66 -21.39 1.07
C GLY A 230 6.36 -22.86 0.83
N PHE A 231 7.39 -23.67 0.59
CA PHE A 231 7.23 -25.12 0.42
C PHE A 231 6.74 -25.82 1.69
N PHE A 232 7.13 -25.35 2.88
CA PHE A 232 6.69 -25.91 4.15
C PHE A 232 5.17 -25.76 4.37
N TYR A 233 4.61 -24.58 4.10
CA TYR A 233 3.17 -24.33 4.32
C TYR A 233 2.29 -24.75 3.15
N SER A 234 2.70 -24.46 1.91
CA SER A 234 1.87 -24.69 0.73
C SER A 234 2.73 -24.79 -0.54
N TRP A 235 3.07 -26.02 -0.90
CA TRP A 235 3.88 -26.30 -2.09
C TRP A 235 3.22 -25.87 -3.41
N LEU A 236 1.89 -25.99 -3.53
CA LEU A 236 1.16 -25.64 -4.75
C LEU A 236 1.18 -24.14 -5.05
N LEU A 237 0.92 -23.30 -4.04
CA LEU A 237 0.94 -21.84 -4.20
C LEU A 237 2.36 -21.33 -4.49
N THR A 238 3.37 -21.92 -3.85
CA THR A 238 4.78 -21.57 -4.06
C THR A 238 5.22 -21.84 -5.49
N LEU A 239 4.77 -22.93 -6.10
CA LEU A 239 5.12 -23.30 -7.48
C LEU A 239 4.49 -22.32 -8.51
N ILE A 240 3.24 -21.91 -8.29
CA ILE A 240 2.59 -20.89 -9.12
C ILE A 240 3.33 -19.55 -9.02
N LEU A 241 3.65 -19.12 -7.80
CA LEU A 241 4.39 -17.87 -7.56
C LEU A 241 5.80 -17.90 -8.16
N PHE A 242 6.45 -19.05 -8.15
CA PHE A 242 7.77 -19.20 -8.76
C PHE A 242 7.73 -19.01 -10.28
N VAL A 243 6.78 -19.63 -10.96
CA VAL A 243 6.58 -19.46 -12.41
C VAL A 243 6.28 -17.99 -12.74
N TYR A 244 5.45 -17.33 -11.95
CA TYR A 244 5.17 -15.90 -12.11
C TYR A 244 6.41 -15.02 -11.92
N SER A 245 7.25 -15.31 -10.91
CA SER A 245 8.51 -14.58 -10.67
C SER A 245 9.49 -14.71 -11.84
N ILE A 246 9.63 -15.92 -12.41
CA ILE A 246 10.46 -16.15 -13.61
C ILE A 246 9.92 -15.35 -14.81
N CYS A 247 8.60 -15.35 -15.02
CA CYS A 247 7.99 -14.59 -16.11
C CYS A 247 8.25 -13.07 -15.97
N MET A 248 8.06 -12.53 -14.76
CA MET A 248 8.35 -11.12 -14.47
C MET A 248 9.82 -10.76 -14.67
N PHE A 249 10.74 -11.67 -14.30
CA PHE A 249 12.16 -11.47 -14.52
C PHE A 249 12.51 -11.41 -16.01
N LEU A 250 11.91 -12.27 -16.85
CA LEU A 250 12.11 -12.26 -18.30
C LEU A 250 11.61 -10.97 -18.95
N ILE A 251 10.42 -10.48 -18.55
CA ILE A 251 9.86 -9.22 -19.05
C ILE A 251 10.77 -8.05 -18.66
N SER A 252 11.22 -8.00 -17.40
CA SER A 252 12.11 -6.95 -16.89
C SER A 252 13.47 -6.95 -17.62
N PHE A 253 14.02 -8.14 -17.89
CA PHE A 253 15.26 -8.28 -18.63
C PHE A 253 15.15 -7.75 -20.06
N PHE A 254 14.03 -8.04 -20.73
CA PHE A 254 13.76 -7.53 -22.07
C PHE A 254 13.63 -6.00 -22.07
N GLN A 255 12.93 -5.45 -21.07
CA GLN A 255 12.78 -4.01 -20.90
C GLN A 255 14.13 -3.29 -20.73
N ILE A 256 15.03 -3.81 -19.90
CA ILE A 256 16.38 -3.22 -19.69
C ILE A 256 17.19 -3.22 -20.99
N ARG A 257 17.17 -4.34 -21.72
CA ARG A 257 17.83 -4.46 -23.03
C ARG A 257 17.28 -3.45 -24.04
N TRP A 258 15.96 -3.31 -24.08
CA TRP A 258 15.28 -2.35 -24.94
C TRP A 258 15.66 -0.91 -24.62
N GLN A 259 15.64 -0.53 -23.34
CA GLN A 259 16.03 0.82 -22.89
C GLN A 259 17.50 1.12 -23.22
N ALA A 260 18.41 0.17 -22.99
CA ALA A 260 19.82 0.35 -23.33
C ALA A 260 20.02 0.59 -24.84
N GLN A 261 19.24 -0.08 -25.69
CA GLN A 261 19.28 0.10 -27.13
C GLN A 261 18.73 1.47 -27.57
N LEU A 262 17.66 1.95 -26.93
CA LEU A 262 17.12 3.29 -27.16
C LEU A 262 18.12 4.38 -26.75
N ASN A 263 18.79 4.24 -25.60
CA ASN A 263 19.80 5.20 -25.16
C ASN A 263 20.96 5.32 -26.15
N LYS A 264 21.48 4.20 -26.67
CA LYS A 264 22.51 4.22 -27.71
C LYS A 264 22.06 4.93 -28.99
N ARG A 265 20.81 4.72 -29.42
CA ARG A 265 20.24 5.40 -30.60
C ARG A 265 20.10 6.91 -30.35
N SER A 266 19.66 7.29 -29.16
CA SER A 266 19.54 8.70 -28.73
C SER A 266 20.90 9.41 -28.81
N GLU A 267 21.94 8.83 -28.19
CA GLU A 267 23.31 9.40 -28.20
C GLU A 267 23.85 9.60 -29.62
N GLY A 268 23.59 8.65 -30.53
CA GLY A 268 24.01 8.77 -31.94
C GLY A 268 23.34 9.92 -32.68
N ILE A 269 22.06 10.19 -32.43
CA ILE A 269 21.31 11.29 -33.04
C ILE A 269 21.79 12.64 -32.49
N PHE A 270 22.01 12.75 -31.17
CA PHE A 270 22.51 13.98 -30.55
C PHE A 270 23.96 14.30 -30.97
N GLY A 271 24.82 13.29 -31.13
CA GLY A 271 26.20 13.48 -31.61
C GLY A 271 26.27 14.00 -33.06
N GLN A 272 25.30 13.64 -33.91
CA GLN A 272 25.21 14.16 -35.27
C GLN A 272 24.61 15.58 -35.34
N ALA A 273 23.77 15.96 -34.37
CA ALA A 273 23.17 17.29 -34.29
C ALA A 273 24.10 18.35 -33.65
N SER A 274 25.20 17.93 -33.04
CA SER A 274 26.18 18.81 -32.37
C SER A 274 27.50 18.96 -33.13
N ALA A 275 27.63 18.34 -34.31
CA ALA A 275 28.71 18.50 -35.29
C ALA A 275 28.26 19.37 -36.47
#